data_AF-A0A7S4UTB7-F1
#
_entry.id   AF-A0A7S4UTB7-F1
#
_cell.length_a   1.000
_cell.length_b   1.000
_cell.length_c   1.000
_cell.angle_alpha   90.00
_cell.angle_beta   90.00
_cell.angle_gamma   90.00
#
_symmetry.space_group_name_H-M   'P 1'
#
loop_
_entity.id
_entity.type
_entity.pdbx_description
1 polymer ?
#
loop_
_entity_poly.entity_id
_entity_poly.type
_entity_poly.pdbx_seq_one_letter_code
_entity_poly.pdbx_strand_id
1 'polypeptide(L)'
;RGSPGCLREGGSHLPWAMKLSNVATYLDPYGYKAAGPSDWMLPPGKSPGAPTLKLAVNGHGEKSSHTFYALSCQLTAEAPGLSLEWLAQRRLAQLREELHDIVKSELGNEYGPVFSKAPFAKRGGPSGTTERLQKWLE
;
A
#
# COMPACT_ATOMS: atom_id res chain seq x y z
N ARG A 1 -32.93 -20.14 22.78
CA ARG A 1 -31.58 -19.91 23.34
C ARG A 1 -30.94 -18.84 22.46
N GLY A 2 -30.79 -17.64 23.01
CA GLY A 2 -30.46 -16.42 22.28
C GLY A 2 -28.99 -16.33 21.80
N SER A 3 -28.80 -15.42 20.86
CA SER A 3 -27.60 -14.82 20.23
C SER A 3 -26.44 -14.48 21.18
N PRO A 4 -25.28 -13.91 20.76
CA PRO A 4 -24.82 -13.41 19.43
C PRO A 4 -23.39 -13.89 19.05
N GLY A 5 -22.92 -13.84 17.79
CA GLY A 5 -22.47 -12.63 17.07
C GLY A 5 -21.08 -12.19 17.53
N CYS A 6 -20.01 -12.65 16.86
CA CYS A 6 -18.67 -12.06 17.00
C CYS A 6 -18.41 -11.11 15.82
N LEU A 7 -18.57 -9.82 16.10
CA LEU A 7 -18.05 -8.71 15.32
C LEU A 7 -16.66 -8.34 15.85
N ARG A 8 -15.77 -7.95 14.91
CA ARG A 8 -14.53 -7.17 15.10
C ARG A 8 -13.41 -7.90 15.86
N GLU A 9 -12.12 -7.65 15.65
CA GLU A 9 -11.43 -6.38 15.40
C GLU A 9 -10.20 -6.57 14.49
N GLY A 10 -9.99 -5.61 13.58
CA GLY A 10 -8.72 -5.44 12.87
C GLY A 10 -7.65 -4.96 13.85
N GLY A 11 -6.81 -5.88 14.31
CA GLY A 11 -5.68 -5.58 15.17
C GLY A 11 -4.46 -5.17 14.35
N SER A 12 -4.09 -3.90 14.46
CA SER A 12 -2.82 -3.32 14.00
C SER A 12 -1.64 -4.06 14.65
N HIS A 13 -1.00 -4.94 13.89
CA HIS A 13 0.19 -5.67 14.37
C HIS A 13 1.43 -4.78 14.19
N LEU A 14 1.65 -3.87 15.14
CA LEU A 14 2.96 -3.23 15.32
C LEU A 14 4.02 -4.31 15.62
N PRO A 15 5.31 -4.08 15.32
CA PRO A 15 6.37 -5.02 15.70
C PRO A 15 6.23 -5.38 17.18
N TRP A 16 6.29 -6.68 17.46
CA TRP A 16 5.67 -7.43 18.58
C TRP A 16 6.00 -7.02 20.03
N ALA A 17 6.57 -5.82 20.26
CA ALA A 17 6.80 -5.24 21.58
C ALA A 17 6.60 -3.71 21.64
N MET A 18 6.16 -3.05 20.56
CA MET A 18 6.03 -1.58 20.56
C MET A 18 4.73 -1.14 21.22
N LYS A 19 4.84 -0.39 22.32
CA LYS A 19 3.69 0.31 22.91
C LYS A 19 3.22 1.40 21.95
N LEU A 20 1.89 1.55 21.82
CA LEU A 20 1.27 2.60 21.00
C LEU A 20 1.79 4.01 21.35
N SER A 21 2.13 4.26 22.62
CA SER A 21 2.75 5.51 23.08
C SER A 21 4.06 5.87 22.37
N ASN A 22 4.74 4.89 21.76
CA ASN A 22 6.05 5.07 21.16
C ASN A 22 5.99 5.26 19.64
N VAL A 23 4.80 5.24 19.03
CA VAL A 23 4.65 5.33 17.56
C VAL A 23 5.27 6.63 17.02
N ALA A 24 4.99 7.77 17.65
CA ALA A 24 5.55 9.05 17.23
C ALA A 24 7.10 9.03 17.26
N THR A 25 7.68 8.58 18.37
CA THR A 25 9.13 8.47 18.55
C THR A 25 9.76 7.47 17.59
N TYR A 26 9.05 6.40 17.23
CA TYR A 26 9.54 5.41 16.27
C TYR A 26 9.54 5.92 14.83
N LEU A 27 8.53 6.72 14.45
CA LEU A 27 8.38 7.21 13.09
C LEU A 27 9.20 8.47 12.79
N ASP A 28 9.51 9.29 13.80
CA ASP A 28 10.25 10.56 13.63
C ASP A 28 11.62 10.40 12.93
N PRO A 29 12.46 9.38 13.24
CA PRO A 29 13.73 9.17 12.53
C PRO A 29 13.59 8.92 11.03
N TYR A 30 12.40 8.50 10.57
CA TYR A 30 12.10 8.25 9.16
C TYR A 30 11.50 9.48 8.45
N GLY A 31 11.44 10.64 9.12
CA GLY A 31 10.92 11.89 8.56
C GLY A 31 9.40 12.07 8.69
N TYR A 32 8.70 11.12 9.30
CA TYR A 32 7.27 11.25 9.58
C TYR A 32 6.98 12.19 10.75
N LYS A 33 5.92 12.98 10.66
CA LYS A 33 5.44 13.84 11.76
C LYS A 33 4.12 13.32 12.34
N ALA A 34 4.22 12.24 13.10
CA ALA A 34 3.08 11.64 13.81
C ALA A 34 2.84 12.33 15.17
N ALA A 35 1.57 12.54 15.53
CA ALA A 35 1.16 12.97 16.87
C ALA A 35 0.86 11.76 17.79
N GLY A 36 0.51 10.61 17.19
CA GLY A 36 0.17 9.39 17.91
C GLY A 36 0.01 8.18 16.97
N PRO A 37 -0.63 7.09 17.42
CA PRO A 37 -0.81 5.88 16.62
C PRO A 37 -1.68 6.04 15.37
N SER A 38 -2.63 6.96 15.41
CA SER A 38 -3.60 7.20 14.33
C SER A 38 -3.67 8.67 13.91
N ASP A 39 -2.87 9.53 14.56
CA ASP A 39 -2.93 10.98 14.40
C ASP A 39 -1.60 11.51 13.86
N TRP A 40 -1.70 12.42 12.91
CA TRP A 40 -0.55 13.04 12.25
C TRP A 40 -0.51 14.54 12.53
N MET A 41 0.66 15.08 12.87
CA MET A 41 0.89 16.53 12.92
C MET A 41 0.95 17.10 11.50
N LEU A 42 1.61 16.37 10.60
CA LEU A 42 1.57 16.63 9.16
C LEU A 42 1.22 15.32 8.44
N PRO A 43 0.33 15.33 7.43
CA PRO A 43 0.06 14.13 6.65
C PRO A 43 1.36 13.51 6.12
N PRO A 44 1.49 12.18 6.07
CA PRO A 44 2.70 11.50 5.60
C PRO A 44 3.21 12.02 4.25
N GLY A 45 2.30 12.22 3.29
CA GLY A 45 2.63 12.75 1.95
C GLY A 45 2.96 14.25 1.90
N LYS A 46 2.93 14.97 3.02
CA LYS A 46 3.29 16.39 3.14
C LYS A 46 4.45 16.63 4.11
N SER A 47 4.96 15.59 4.76
CA SER A 47 6.04 15.71 5.73
C SER A 47 7.39 15.82 4.98
N PRO A 48 8.18 16.89 5.21
CA PRO A 48 9.50 17.01 4.61
C PRO A 48 10.40 15.84 5.03
N GLY A 49 11.01 15.16 4.07
CA GLY A 49 11.88 14.01 4.31
C GLY A 49 11.16 12.69 4.61
N ALA A 50 9.81 12.65 4.55
CA ALA A 50 9.10 11.39 4.72
C ALA A 50 9.42 10.38 3.60
N PRO A 51 9.33 9.07 3.89
CA PRO A 51 9.72 8.06 2.94
C PRO A 51 8.83 8.06 1.71
N THR A 52 9.44 7.84 0.54
CA THR A 52 8.75 7.70 -0.73
C THR A 52 8.76 6.23 -1.16
N LEU A 53 7.58 5.68 -1.41
CA LEU A 53 7.41 4.37 -2.03
C LEU A 53 7.15 4.55 -3.52
N LYS A 54 7.95 3.90 -4.37
CA LYS A 54 7.69 3.77 -5.81
C LYS A 54 7.44 2.32 -6.16
N LEU A 55 6.42 2.09 -6.96
CA LEU A 55 6.02 0.77 -7.45
C LEU A 55 5.93 0.84 -8.96
N ALA A 56 6.43 -0.19 -9.65
CA ALA A 56 6.22 -0.33 -11.09
C ALA A 56 6.02 -1.81 -11.44
N VAL A 57 5.19 -2.07 -12.45
CA VAL A 57 5.01 -3.41 -12.99
C VAL A 57 5.89 -3.56 -14.23
N ASN A 58 6.83 -4.50 -14.17
CA ASN A 58 7.82 -4.69 -15.24
C ASN A 58 7.42 -5.79 -16.23
N GLY A 59 6.33 -6.51 -15.95
CA GLY A 59 5.82 -7.58 -16.80
C GLY A 59 4.97 -8.57 -16.02
N HIS A 60 4.66 -9.68 -16.67
CA HIS A 60 3.98 -10.81 -16.04
C HIS A 60 4.51 -12.14 -16.59
N GLY A 61 4.28 -13.21 -15.85
CA GLY A 61 4.57 -14.58 -16.29
C GLY A 61 3.59 -15.57 -15.68
N GLU A 62 3.42 -16.71 -16.33
CA GLU A 62 2.57 -17.78 -15.83
C GLU A 62 3.39 -18.81 -15.03
N LYS A 63 2.90 -19.17 -13.85
CA LYS A 63 3.46 -20.23 -13.02
C LYS A 63 2.32 -21.07 -12.45
N SER A 64 2.33 -22.36 -12.72
CA SER A 64 1.32 -23.32 -12.23
C SER A 64 -0.11 -22.86 -12.49
N SER A 65 -0.44 -22.48 -13.73
CA SER A 65 -1.76 -21.96 -14.18
C SER A 65 -2.19 -20.61 -13.60
N HIS A 66 -1.27 -19.87 -12.96
CA HIS A 66 -1.55 -18.55 -12.42
C HIS A 66 -0.63 -17.50 -13.04
N THR A 67 -1.20 -16.36 -13.40
CA THR A 67 -0.44 -15.18 -13.83
C THR A 67 0.08 -14.42 -12.61
N PHE A 68 1.38 -14.17 -12.59
CA PHE A 68 2.07 -13.35 -11.61
C PHE A 68 2.62 -12.10 -12.29
N TYR A 69 2.36 -10.94 -11.71
CA TYR A 69 2.92 -9.66 -12.12
C TYR A 69 4.22 -9.44 -11.33
N ALA A 70 5.27 -9.05 -12.05
CA ALA A 70 6.55 -8.71 -11.45
C ALA A 70 6.55 -7.21 -11.11
N LEU A 71 6.59 -6.89 -9.83
CA LEU A 71 6.70 -5.53 -9.33
C LEU A 71 8.15 -5.24 -8.98
N SER A 72 8.68 -4.10 -9.43
CA SER A 72 9.81 -3.45 -8.80
C SER A 72 9.31 -2.45 -7.77
N CYS A 73 9.88 -2.55 -6.57
CA CYS A 73 9.54 -1.70 -5.45
C CYS A 73 10.81 -0.95 -5.01
N GLN A 74 10.67 0.35 -4.75
CA GLN A 74 11.72 1.18 -4.20
C GLN A 74 11.16 1.97 -3.01
N LEU A 75 11.85 1.93 -1.87
CA LEU A 75 11.54 2.75 -0.69
C LEU A 75 12.74 3.61 -0.35
N THR A 76 12.58 4.93 -0.43
CA THR A 76 13.63 5.90 -0.09
C THR A 76 13.20 6.77 1.09
N ALA A 77 14.14 7.18 1.94
CA ALA A 77 13.91 8.17 2.99
C ALA A 77 15.17 9.02 3.20
N GLU A 78 15.04 10.33 3.37
CA GLU A 78 16.19 11.24 3.52
C GLU A 78 16.90 11.05 4.87
N ALA A 79 16.13 10.81 5.93
CA ALA A 79 16.62 10.41 7.24
C ALA A 79 16.00 9.05 7.57
N PRO A 80 16.76 8.02 7.98
CA PRO A 80 18.22 7.99 8.21
C PRO A 80 19.07 7.80 6.92
N GLY A 81 18.58 8.18 5.74
CA GLY A 81 19.26 7.92 4.47
C GLY A 81 19.02 6.47 4.02
N LEU A 82 17.76 6.12 3.81
CA LEU A 82 17.33 4.77 3.42
C LEU A 82 17.13 4.70 1.91
N SER A 83 17.62 3.63 1.28
CA SER A 83 17.28 3.26 -0.09
C SER A 83 17.18 1.74 -0.19
N LEU A 84 15.96 1.22 -0.30
CA LEU A 84 15.68 -0.20 -0.44
C LEU A 84 15.06 -0.47 -1.81
N GLU A 85 15.54 -1.51 -2.47
CA GLU A 85 14.99 -1.98 -3.74
C GLU A 85 14.76 -3.48 -3.66
N TRP A 86 13.58 -3.92 -4.08
CA TRP A 86 13.25 -5.34 -4.13
C TRP A 86 12.25 -5.64 -5.24
N LEU A 87 12.23 -6.90 -5.64
CA LEU A 87 11.25 -7.43 -6.56
C LEU A 87 10.19 -8.21 -5.79
N ALA A 88 8.93 -8.07 -6.19
CA ALA A 88 7.82 -8.84 -5.67
C ALA A 88 7.04 -9.49 -6.81
N GLN A 89 6.59 -10.72 -6.60
CA GLN A 89 5.61 -11.36 -7.47
C GLN A 89 4.26 -11.37 -6.79
N ARG A 90 3.22 -10.88 -7.49
CA ARG A 90 1.85 -10.84 -6.98
C ARG A 90 0.86 -11.27 -8.05
N ARG A 91 -0.18 -11.97 -7.64
CA ARG A 91 -1.34 -12.23 -8.50
C ARG A 91 -2.22 -10.98 -8.57
N LEU A 92 -3.03 -10.87 -9.62
CA LEU A 92 -4.00 -9.77 -9.74
C LEU A 92 -4.95 -9.68 -8.54
N ALA A 93 -5.36 -10.81 -7.98
CA ALA A 93 -6.22 -10.86 -6.79
C ALA A 93 -5.52 -10.22 -5.57
N GLN A 94 -4.24 -10.51 -5.35
CA GLN A 94 -3.46 -9.93 -4.26
C GLN A 94 -3.27 -8.43 -4.45
N LEU A 95 -2.94 -7.98 -5.68
CA LEU A 95 -2.87 -6.54 -5.97
C LEU A 95 -4.22 -5.83 -5.77
N ARG A 96 -5.33 -6.54 -5.97
CA ARG A 96 -6.65 -5.99 -5.71
C ARG A 96 -6.90 -5.83 -4.22
N GLU A 97 -6.78 -6.93 -3.48
CA GLU A 97 -7.17 -7.02 -2.07
C GLU A 97 -6.20 -6.28 -1.15
N GLU A 98 -4.89 -6.38 -1.42
CA GLU A 98 -3.84 -5.88 -0.53
C GLU A 98 -3.37 -4.45 -0.90
N LEU A 99 -3.81 -3.90 -2.03
CA LEU A 99 -3.37 -2.57 -2.48
C LEU A 99 -4.53 -1.72 -3.00
N HIS A 100 -5.20 -2.13 -4.08
CA HIS A 100 -6.28 -1.32 -4.67
C HIS A 100 -7.44 -1.07 -3.70
N ASP A 101 -7.90 -2.11 -3.00
CA ASP A 101 -9.07 -2.00 -2.12
C ASP A 101 -8.77 -1.10 -0.92
N ILE A 102 -7.53 -1.15 -0.39
CA ILE A 102 -7.05 -0.23 0.66
C ILE A 102 -7.00 1.20 0.13
N VAL A 103 -6.32 1.45 -1.00
CA VAL A 103 -6.22 2.79 -1.60
C VAL A 103 -7.60 3.38 -1.88
N LYS A 104 -8.52 2.57 -2.41
CA LYS A 104 -9.90 2.99 -2.68
C LYS A 104 -10.68 3.30 -1.40
N SER A 105 -10.48 2.50 -0.35
CA SER A 105 -11.11 2.73 0.96
C SER A 105 -10.62 4.03 1.59
N GLU A 106 -9.31 4.23 1.65
CA GLU A 106 -8.69 5.40 2.29
C GLU A 106 -8.98 6.70 1.54
N LEU A 107 -9.03 6.69 0.21
CA LEU A 107 -9.37 7.88 -0.58
C LEU A 107 -10.88 8.16 -0.63
N GLY A 108 -11.72 7.16 -0.40
CA GLY A 108 -13.18 7.30 -0.44
C GLY A 108 -13.67 7.97 -1.74
N ASN A 109 -14.34 9.11 -1.60
CA ASN A 109 -14.93 9.85 -2.73
C ASN A 109 -13.88 10.44 -3.69
N GLU A 110 -12.64 10.65 -3.23
CA GLU A 110 -11.55 11.20 -4.04
C GLU A 110 -10.93 10.16 -4.99
N TYR A 111 -11.19 8.86 -4.76
CA TYR A 111 -10.63 7.80 -5.59
C TYR A 111 -11.03 7.96 -7.07
N GLY A 112 -12.31 8.24 -7.34
CA GLY A 112 -12.84 8.38 -8.69
C GLY A 112 -12.13 9.48 -9.49
N PRO A 113 -12.08 10.73 -8.99
CA PRO A 113 -11.33 11.82 -9.60
C PRO A 113 -9.85 11.49 -9.84
N VAL A 114 -9.14 10.99 -8.81
CA VAL A 114 -7.69 10.70 -8.88
C VAL A 114 -7.38 9.65 -9.94
N PHE A 115 -8.14 8.55 -9.99
CA PHE A 115 -7.89 7.42 -10.90
C PHE A 115 -8.77 7.43 -12.16
N SER A 116 -9.43 8.54 -12.46
CA SER A 116 -10.36 8.66 -13.60
C SER A 116 -9.72 8.30 -14.95
N LYS A 117 -8.46 8.69 -15.15
CA LYS A 117 -7.69 8.44 -16.38
C LYS A 117 -6.89 7.14 -16.36
N ALA A 118 -6.80 6.49 -15.21
CA ALA A 118 -6.02 5.29 -14.96
C ALA A 118 -6.81 4.35 -14.03
N PRO A 119 -7.93 3.75 -14.48
CA PRO A 119 -8.70 2.84 -13.64
C PRO A 119 -7.93 1.54 -13.42
N PHE A 120 -8.07 0.97 -12.22
CA PHE A 120 -7.46 -0.31 -11.89
C PHE A 120 -7.87 -1.42 -12.88
N ALA A 121 -6.98 -2.40 -13.06
CA ALA A 121 -7.21 -3.47 -14.01
C ALA A 121 -8.50 -4.26 -13.75
N LYS A 122 -9.10 -4.82 -14.81
CA LYS A 122 -10.35 -5.60 -14.74
C LYS A 122 -10.11 -6.98 -14.13
N ARG A 123 -11.15 -7.58 -13.56
CA ARG A 123 -11.10 -8.98 -13.07
C ARG A 123 -10.84 -9.95 -14.24
N GLY A 124 -10.22 -11.08 -13.93
CA GLY A 124 -9.93 -12.15 -14.91
C GLY A 124 -8.66 -11.97 -15.74
N GLY A 125 -7.98 -10.82 -15.65
CA GLY A 125 -6.70 -10.61 -16.33
C GLY A 125 -6.77 -10.64 -17.87
N PRO A 126 -7.72 -9.93 -18.54
CA PRO A 126 -7.74 -9.87 -20.00
C PRO A 126 -6.47 -9.21 -20.56
N SER A 127 -6.28 -9.29 -21.88
CA SER A 127 -5.20 -8.56 -22.56
C SER A 127 -5.22 -7.07 -22.20
N GLY A 128 -4.05 -6.46 -22.08
CA GLY A 128 -3.92 -5.08 -21.60
C GLY A 128 -3.86 -4.91 -20.07
N THR A 129 -3.89 -6.01 -19.30
CA THR A 129 -3.88 -5.92 -17.83
C THR A 129 -2.56 -5.37 -17.29
N THR A 130 -1.42 -5.72 -17.87
CA THR A 130 -0.12 -5.21 -17.44
C THR A 130 -0.02 -3.71 -17.62
N GLU A 131 -0.42 -3.20 -18.78
CA GLU A 131 -0.40 -1.79 -19.13
C GLU A 131 -1.34 -0.98 -18.24
N ARG A 132 -2.50 -1.55 -17.88
CA ARG A 132 -3.41 -0.93 -16.91
C ARG A 132 -2.82 -0.87 -15.51
N LEU A 133 -2.14 -1.92 -15.07
CA LEU A 133 -1.48 -1.93 -13.77
C LEU A 133 -0.30 -0.95 -13.72
N GLN A 134 0.49 -0.85 -14.79
CA GLN A 134 1.56 0.15 -14.93
C GLN A 134 0.99 1.55 -14.78
N LYS A 135 -0.01 1.90 -15.60
CA LYS A 135 -0.63 3.23 -15.58
C LYS A 135 -1.30 3.57 -14.23
N TRP A 136 -1.79 2.57 -13.50
CA TRP A 136 -2.41 2.78 -12.18
C TRP A 136 -1.38 3.04 -11.07
N LEU A 137 -0.13 2.59 -11.23
CA LEU A 137 0.94 2.75 -10.23
C LEU A 137 1.85 3.97 -10.47
N GLU A 138 1.71 4.65 -11.61
CA GLU A 138 2.38 5.91 -11.95
C GLU A 138 1.78 7.11 -11.22
#